data_AF-A0A7X9DQV4-F1
#
_entry.id   AF-A0A7X9DQV4-F1
#
_cell.length_a   1.000
_cell.length_b   1.000
_cell.length_c   1.000
_cell.angle_alpha   90.00
_cell.angle_beta   90.00
_cell.angle_gamma   90.00
#
_symmetry.space_group_name_H-M   'P 1'
#
loop_
_entity.id
_entity.type
_entity.pdbx_description
1 polymer ?
#
loop_
_entity_poly.entity_id
_entity_poly.type
_entity_poly.pdbx_seq_one_letter_code
_entity_poly.pdbx_strand_id
1 'polypeptide(L)'
;MKQNKIDERAYKKVIDVLKTQKQGITVADITAKTALPLETVKELVVVASDEYSGRMQVTESGEILYSFPRGFKSKYRGLGVTVKKV
;
A
#
# COMPACT_ATOMS: atom_id res chain seq x y z
N MET A 1 -2.63 -2.26 -24.52
CA MET A 1 -3.05 -2.10 -23.10
C MET A 1 -2.23 -3.11 -22.29
N LYS A 2 -1.21 -2.65 -21.55
CA LYS A 2 -0.30 -3.55 -20.82
C LYS A 2 -1.05 -4.11 -19.61
N GLN A 3 -1.24 -5.42 -19.58
CA GLN A 3 -1.62 -6.15 -18.38
C GLN A 3 -0.45 -5.99 -17.38
N ASN A 4 -0.47 -4.95 -16.55
CA ASN A 4 0.52 -4.78 -15.48
C ASN A 4 0.26 -5.90 -14.47
N LYS A 5 0.96 -7.02 -14.64
CA LYS A 5 1.16 -7.99 -13.57
C LYS A 5 1.85 -7.21 -12.46
N ILE A 6 1.14 -6.96 -11.36
CA ILE A 6 1.73 -6.36 -10.17
C ILE A 6 2.96 -7.20 -9.81
N ASP A 7 4.15 -6.60 -9.84
CA ASP A 7 5.36 -7.30 -9.44
C ASP A 7 5.24 -7.63 -7.95
N GLU A 8 5.02 -8.91 -7.65
CA GLU A 8 4.84 -9.40 -6.28
C GLU A 8 6.04 -9.08 -5.39
N ARG A 9 7.25 -9.02 -5.95
CA ARG A 9 8.46 -8.67 -5.17
C ARG A 9 8.46 -7.20 -4.81
N ALA A 10 8.09 -6.34 -5.76
CA ALA A 10 7.95 -4.90 -5.51
C ALA A 10 6.83 -4.63 -4.50
N TYR A 11 5.68 -5.29 -4.66
CA TYR A 11 4.56 -5.18 -3.74
C TYR A 11 4.92 -5.61 -2.31
N LYS A 12 5.64 -6.71 -2.16
CA LYS A 12 6.11 -7.18 -0.86
C LYS A 12 7.03 -6.15 -0.17
N LYS A 13 7.97 -5.54 -0.90
CA LYS A 13 8.83 -4.48 -0.34
C LYS A 13 8.04 -3.28 0.18
N VAL A 14 7.03 -2.84 -0.59
CA VAL A 14 6.14 -1.75 -0.16
C VAL A 14 5.39 -2.13 1.11
N ILE A 15 4.80 -3.33 1.15
CA ILE A 15 4.11 -3.84 2.34
C ILE A 15 5.03 -3.86 3.57
N ASP A 16 6.27 -4.32 3.43
CA ASP A 16 7.21 -4.44 4.54
C ASP A 16 7.54 -3.05 5.12
N VAL A 17 7.70 -2.03 4.26
CA VAL A 17 7.85 -0.63 4.71
C VAL A 17 6.58 -0.11 5.40
N LEU A 18 5.39 -0.36 4.83
CA LEU A 18 4.13 0.09 5.42
C LEU A 18 3.84 -0.56 6.78
N LYS A 19 4.21 -1.83 6.97
CA LYS A 19 4.04 -2.56 8.24
C LYS A 19 4.92 -2.02 9.37
N THR A 20 6.13 -1.56 9.03
CA THR A 20 7.07 -1.05 10.04
C THR A 20 6.72 0.36 10.51
N GLN A 21 5.95 1.11 9.72
CA GLN A 21 5.61 2.49 10.00
C GLN A 21 4.28 2.64 10.76
N LYS A 22 4.39 2.97 12.04
CA LYS A 22 3.23 3.29 12.90
C LYS A 22 2.65 4.68 12.64
N GLN A 23 3.51 5.61 12.25
CA GLN A 23 3.14 6.98 11.88
C GLN A 23 2.91 7.07 10.38
N GLY A 24 2.14 8.07 9.93
CA GLY A 24 1.89 8.30 8.51
C GLY A 24 3.20 8.41 7.72
N ILE A 25 3.25 7.81 6.53
CA ILE A 25 4.41 7.81 5.64
C ILE A 25 4.02 8.32 4.25
N THR A 26 4.92 9.07 3.60
CA THR A 26 4.69 9.59 2.25
C THR A 26 5.12 8.59 1.17
N VAL A 27 4.64 8.79 -0.06
CA VAL A 27 5.09 8.03 -1.23
C VAL A 27 6.59 8.23 -1.49
N ALA A 28 7.11 9.44 -1.25
CA ALA A 28 8.53 9.75 -1.41
C ALA A 28 9.40 8.96 -0.42
N ASP A 29 8.99 8.85 0.84
CA ASP A 29 9.70 8.07 1.84
C ASP A 29 9.70 6.57 1.50
N ILE A 30 8.57 6.03 1.04
CA ILE A 30 8.48 4.63 0.63
C ILE A 30 9.39 4.38 -0.57
N THR A 31 9.44 5.33 -1.51
CA THR A 31 10.33 5.29 -2.68
C THR A 31 11.79 5.24 -2.25
N ALA A 32 12.20 6.14 -1.35
CA ALA A 32 13.56 6.18 -0.81
C ALA A 32 13.93 4.88 -0.08
N LYS A 33 13.01 4.30 0.69
CA LYS A 33 13.26 3.06 1.46
C LYS A 33 13.28 1.78 0.62
N THR A 34 12.47 1.73 -0.44
CA THR A 34 12.32 0.51 -1.26
C THR A 34 13.23 0.50 -2.48
N ALA A 35 13.79 1.67 -2.86
CA ALA A 35 14.53 1.89 -4.10
C ALA A 35 13.73 1.47 -5.35
N LEU A 36 12.41 1.63 -5.31
CA LEU A 36 11.51 1.36 -6.43
C LEU A 36 11.18 2.65 -7.18
N PRO A 37 10.80 2.60 -8.47
CA PRO A 37 10.35 3.80 -9.19
C PRO A 37 9.12 4.45 -8.53
N LEU A 38 9.08 5.79 -8.53
CA LEU A 38 8.01 6.56 -7.88
C LEU A 38 6.61 6.15 -8.36
N GLU A 39 6.42 6.03 -9.67
CA GLU A 39 5.13 5.63 -10.25
C GLU A 39 4.70 4.23 -9.80
N THR A 40 5.65 3.29 -9.72
CA THR A 40 5.40 1.95 -9.20
C THR A 40 4.96 2.01 -7.74
N VAL A 41 5.66 2.77 -6.90
CA VAL A 41 5.28 2.90 -5.48
C VAL A 41 3.89 3.53 -5.35
N LYS A 42 3.60 4.57 -6.13
CA LYS A 42 2.30 5.24 -6.13
C LYS A 42 1.15 4.29 -6.44
N GLU A 43 1.30 3.44 -7.47
CA GLU A 43 0.31 2.41 -7.80
C GLU A 43 0.17 1.37 -6.67
N LEU A 44 1.28 0.84 -6.18
CA LEU A 44 1.28 -0.24 -5.18
C LEU A 44 0.73 0.20 -3.83
N VAL A 45 0.98 1.44 -3.41
CA VAL A 45 0.49 1.99 -2.14
C VAL A 45 -1.03 2.16 -2.16
N VAL A 46 -1.63 2.50 -3.30
CA VAL A 46 -3.08 2.55 -3.47
C VAL A 46 -3.69 1.16 -3.31
N VAL A 47 -3.11 0.16 -3.98
CA VAL A 47 -3.53 -1.25 -3.87
C VAL A 47 -3.41 -1.75 -2.43
N ALA A 48 -2.28 -1.46 -1.76
CA ALA A 48 -2.08 -1.83 -0.36
C ALA A 48 -3.08 -1.11 0.57
N SER A 49 -3.40 0.15 0.31
CA SER A 49 -4.37 0.89 1.11
C SER A 49 -5.77 0.30 0.99
N ASP A 50 -6.15 -0.13 -0.20
CA ASP A 50 -7.41 -0.84 -0.40
C ASP A 50 -7.43 -2.19 0.33
N GLU A 51 -6.37 -3.02 0.17
CA GLU A 51 -6.28 -4.34 0.79
C GLU A 51 -6.24 -4.28 2.33
N TYR A 52 -5.48 -3.35 2.90
CA TYR A 52 -5.20 -3.31 4.35
C TYR A 52 -6.01 -2.25 5.11
N SER A 53 -7.05 -1.68 4.47
CA SER A 53 -7.88 -0.61 5.06
C SER A 53 -7.06 0.59 5.54
N GLY A 54 -6.11 1.04 4.71
CA GLY A 54 -5.23 2.17 5.00
C GLY A 54 -6.00 3.46 5.20
N ARG A 55 -5.54 4.30 6.13
CA ARG A 55 -6.03 5.66 6.33
C ARG A 55 -5.09 6.62 5.60
N MET A 56 -5.68 7.41 4.71
CA MET A 56 -5.01 8.51 4.03
C MET A 56 -5.34 9.82 4.74
N GLN A 57 -4.33 10.65 4.96
CA GLN A 57 -4.48 11.99 5.51
C GLN A 57 -3.68 12.97 4.64
N VAL A 58 -4.25 14.13 4.39
CA VAL A 58 -3.57 15.23 3.70
C VAL A 58 -3.00 16.17 4.76
N THR A 59 -1.73 16.54 4.63
CA THR A 59 -1.09 17.54 5.49
C THR A 59 -1.47 18.95 5.04
N GLU A 60 -1.20 19.96 5.88
CA GLU A 60 -1.37 21.37 5.49
C GLU A 60 -0.47 21.76 4.31
N SER A 61 0.67 21.07 4.14
CA SER A 61 1.58 21.21 3.00
C SER A 61 1.09 20.53 1.71
N GLY A 62 -0.03 19.79 1.75
CA GLY A 62 -0.61 19.11 0.60
C GLY A 62 -0.02 17.71 0.30
N GLU A 63 0.71 17.13 1.25
CA GLU A 63 1.28 15.78 1.11
C GLU A 63 0.30 14.71 1.61
N ILE A 64 0.31 13.53 0.99
CA ILE A 64 -0.53 12.41 1.40
C ILE A 64 0.27 11.48 2.30
N LEU A 65 -0.20 11.34 3.54
CA LEU A 65 0.30 10.41 4.53
C LEU A 65 -0.55 9.14 4.56
N TYR A 66 0.11 8.00 4.40
CA TYR A 66 -0.50 6.67 4.52
C TYR A 66 -0.22 6.10 5.90
N SER A 67 -1.26 5.66 6.60
CA SER A 67 -1.14 5.10 7.95
C SER A 67 -2.06 3.90 8.16
N PHE A 68 -1.63 2.95 9.01
CA PHE A 68 -2.37 1.72 9.30
C PHE A 68 -2.54 1.52 10.81
N PRO A 69 -3.24 2.45 11.51
CA PRO A 69 -3.29 2.49 12.97
C PRO A 69 -4.03 1.30 13.60
N ARG A 70 -4.95 0.67 12.85
CA ARG A 70 -5.73 -0.50 13.30
C ARG A 70 -5.05 -1.84 12.97
N GLY A 71 -3.76 -1.80 12.65
CA GLY A 71 -2.97 -2.95 12.22
C GLY A 71 -3.08 -3.22 10.72
N PHE A 72 -2.32 -4.21 10.27
CA PHE A 72 -2.13 -4.54 8.85
C PHE A 72 -2.82 -5.87 8.51
N LYS A 73 -4.16 -5.90 8.60
CA LYS A 73 -4.99 -7.08 8.28
C LYS A 73 -5.50 -7.00 6.85
N SER A 74 -5.18 -8.01 6.04
CA SER A 74 -5.63 -8.08 4.64
C SER A 74 -7.12 -8.37 4.59
N LYS A 75 -7.88 -7.60 3.81
CA LYS A 75 -9.27 -7.89 3.44
C LYS A 75 -9.38 -9.13 2.54
N TYR A 76 -8.36 -9.39 1.73
CA TYR A 76 -8.39 -10.42 0.68
C TYR A 76 -7.79 -11.76 1.11
N ARG A 77 -6.92 -11.77 2.12
CA ARG A 77 -6.21 -12.98 2.58
C ARG A 77 -6.72 -13.41 3.96
N GLY A 78 -7.94 -13.94 4.01
CA GLY A 78 -8.58 -14.49 5.22
C GLY A 78 -9.63 -15.57 4.92
N LEU A 79 -9.99 -16.36 5.93
CA LEU A 79 -10.86 -17.57 5.88
C LEU A 79 -12.29 -17.38 5.32
N GLY A 80 -12.66 -16.19 4.83
CA GLY A 80 -14.03 -15.86 4.42
C GLY A 80 -14.18 -15.32 2.99
N VAL A 81 -13.12 -15.21 2.20
CA VAL A 81 -13.22 -14.66 0.83
C VAL A 81 -13.57 -15.77 -0.17
N THR A 82 -14.77 -16.33 -0.05
CA THR A 82 -15.40 -17.07 -1.14
C THR A 82 -15.98 -16.04 -2.10
N VAL A 83 -15.19 -15.58 -3.07
CA VAL A 83 -15.70 -14.76 -4.18
C VAL A 83 -16.65 -15.65 -4.99
N LYS A 84 -17.95 -15.56 -4.71
CA LYS A 84 -18.97 -16.12 -5.59
C LYS A 84 -18.98 -15.24 -6.84
N LYS A 85 -18.29 -15.72 -7.87
CA LYS A 85 -18.29 -15.12 -9.21
C LYS A 85 -19.75 -15.17 -9.71
N VAL A 86 -20.37 -13.99 -9.88
CA VAL A 86 -21.67 -13.83 -10.56
C VAL A 86 -21.38 -13.39 -11.98
#